data_AF-R9M7C1-F1
#
_entry.id   AF-R9M7C1-F1
#
_cell.length_a   1.000
_cell.length_b   1.000
_cell.length_c   1.000
_cell.angle_alpha   90.00
_cell.angle_beta   90.00
_cell.angle_gamma   90.00
#
_symmetry.space_group_name_H-M   'P 1'
#
loop_
_entity.id
_entity.type
_entity.pdbx_description
1 polymer ?
#
loop_
_entity_poly.entity_id
_entity_poly.type
_entity_poly.pdbx_seq_one_letter_code
_entity_poly.pdbx_strand_id
1 'polypeptide(L)'
;MKRWMRAGLLLALVLGLCGCSQNPEVTVVNTFAATPEELVSERIEQGEEVTTQTYYELSDGTWKTDDCAYQYRLVVTGRLHNAVRDTSYTILSNIEEITFDQAWKASGLSSNLEDYFQAEDAVFVAIQ
;
A
#
# COMPACT_ATOMS: atom_id res chain seq x y z
N MET A 1 82.54 -1.39 -10.77
CA MET A 1 82.09 -2.02 -9.50
C MET A 1 80.66 -1.59 -9.25
N LYS A 2 79.69 -2.52 -9.18
CA LYS A 2 78.89 -2.86 -7.97
C LYS A 2 77.94 -1.69 -7.58
N ARG A 3 76.60 -1.77 -7.64
CA ARG A 3 75.66 -2.92 -7.66
C ARG A 3 74.27 -2.47 -8.18
N TRP A 4 73.44 -3.37 -8.71
CA TRP A 4 72.02 -3.12 -9.05
C TRP A 4 71.10 -3.41 -7.85
N MET A 5 69.93 -2.75 -7.76
CA MET A 5 68.68 -3.30 -7.20
C MET A 5 67.46 -2.43 -7.61
N ARG A 6 66.26 -3.04 -7.69
CA ARG A 6 65.00 -2.48 -8.24
C ARG A 6 63.91 -2.34 -7.14
N ALA A 7 62.74 -1.81 -7.54
CA ALA A 7 61.46 -1.65 -6.81
C ALA A 7 61.43 -0.48 -5.79
N GLY A 8 60.31 0.20 -5.52
CA GLY A 8 58.97 0.28 -6.16
C GLY A 8 58.50 1.76 -6.14
N LEU A 9 57.22 2.14 -6.29
CA LEU A 9 55.95 1.44 -6.58
C LEU A 9 54.99 2.49 -7.21
N LEU A 10 53.92 2.07 -7.92
CA LEU A 10 52.84 2.97 -8.38
C LEU A 10 51.87 3.32 -7.24
N LEU A 11 51.44 4.57 -7.13
CA LEU A 11 50.19 4.92 -6.46
C LEU A 11 49.35 5.77 -7.42
N ALA A 12 48.24 5.21 -7.88
CA ALA A 12 47.41 5.79 -8.93
C ALA A 12 46.48 6.89 -8.40
N LEU A 13 46.16 7.86 -9.28
CA LEU A 13 44.94 8.66 -9.12
C LEU A 13 43.73 7.72 -9.02
N VAL A 14 42.95 7.85 -7.96
CA VAL A 14 41.56 7.36 -7.93
C VAL A 14 40.68 8.52 -7.50
N LEU A 15 40.22 9.29 -8.48
CA LEU A 15 39.06 10.16 -8.34
C LEU A 15 37.82 9.27 -8.22
N GLY A 16 37.54 8.82 -6.99
CA GLY A 16 36.36 8.04 -6.66
C GLY A 16 35.10 8.89 -6.73
N LEU A 17 34.55 9.09 -7.92
CA LEU A 17 33.17 9.52 -8.13
C LEU A 17 32.20 8.41 -7.68
N CYS A 18 32.13 8.14 -6.38
CA CYS A 18 31.13 7.26 -5.80
C CYS A 18 29.89 8.09 -5.42
N GLY A 19 29.20 8.56 -6.46
CA GLY A 19 27.98 9.35 -6.38
C GLY A 19 26.78 8.63 -7.00
N CYS A 20 26.78 7.29 -6.98
CA CYS A 20 25.62 6.51 -7.38
C CYS A 20 24.53 6.65 -6.31
N SER A 21 23.68 7.67 -6.48
CA SER A 21 22.43 7.81 -5.73
C SER A 21 21.47 6.70 -6.16
N GLN A 22 21.68 5.49 -5.63
CA GLN A 22 20.77 4.37 -5.76
C GLN A 22 19.52 4.64 -4.93
N ASN A 23 18.65 5.53 -5.39
CA ASN A 23 17.24 5.42 -5.02
C ASN A 23 16.76 4.10 -5.64
N PRO A 24 16.30 3.12 -4.83
CA PRO A 24 15.70 1.92 -5.39
C PRO A 24 14.47 2.31 -6.20
N GLU A 25 14.34 1.73 -7.39
CA GLU A 25 13.14 1.87 -8.21
C GLU A 25 11.98 1.18 -7.47
N VAL A 26 10.89 1.91 -7.23
CA VAL A 26 9.73 1.38 -6.51
C VAL A 26 8.96 0.45 -7.44
N THR A 27 8.84 -0.82 -7.08
CA THR A 27 8.16 -1.85 -7.87
C THR A 27 6.94 -2.39 -7.16
N VAL A 28 5.98 -2.92 -7.91
CA VAL A 28 4.85 -3.69 -7.35
C VAL A 28 5.38 -5.03 -6.83
N VAL A 29 5.11 -5.33 -5.56
CA VAL A 29 5.48 -6.63 -4.94
C VAL A 29 4.28 -7.58 -4.86
N ASN A 30 3.07 -7.07 -4.58
CA ASN A 30 1.83 -7.83 -4.57
C ASN A 30 0.72 -7.10 -5.34
N THR A 31 -0.13 -7.86 -6.01
CA THR A 31 -1.32 -7.36 -6.73
C THR A 31 -2.57 -8.06 -6.19
N PHE A 32 -3.53 -7.27 -5.75
CA PHE A 32 -4.82 -7.72 -5.24
C PHE A 32 -5.86 -7.39 -6.31
N ALA A 33 -6.29 -8.39 -7.07
CA ALA A 33 -7.24 -8.20 -8.16
C ALA A 33 -8.67 -8.00 -7.62
N ALA A 34 -9.44 -7.12 -8.27
CA ALA A 34 -10.88 -7.00 -8.02
C ALA A 34 -11.59 -8.38 -8.11
N THR A 35 -12.54 -8.61 -7.20
CA THR A 35 -13.37 -9.81 -7.23
C THR A 35 -14.30 -9.75 -8.44
N PRO A 36 -14.36 -10.79 -9.29
CA PRO A 36 -15.33 -10.86 -10.39
C PRO A 36 -16.76 -10.68 -9.87
N GLU A 37 -17.57 -9.87 -10.53
CA GLU A 37 -18.92 -9.49 -10.09
C GLU A 37 -19.81 -10.71 -9.81
N GLU A 38 -19.67 -11.76 -10.62
CA GLU A 38 -20.40 -13.02 -10.50
C GLU A 38 -20.07 -13.81 -9.22
N LEU A 39 -18.95 -13.53 -8.55
CA LEU A 39 -18.52 -14.18 -7.30
C LEU A 39 -18.81 -13.35 -6.05
N VAL A 40 -19.18 -12.07 -6.19
CA VAL A 40 -19.34 -11.13 -5.05
C VAL A 40 -20.36 -11.65 -4.04
N SER A 41 -21.56 -12.03 -4.50
CA SER A 41 -22.63 -12.52 -3.62
C SER A 41 -22.24 -13.80 -2.88
N GLU A 42 -21.61 -14.75 -3.57
CA GLU A 42 -21.16 -16.02 -2.97
C GLU A 42 -20.14 -15.77 -1.85
N ARG A 43 -19.16 -14.91 -2.09
CA ARG A 43 -18.14 -14.56 -1.09
C ARG A 43 -18.73 -13.87 0.13
N ILE A 44 -19.68 -12.93 -0.06
CA ILE A 44 -20.37 -12.26 1.05
C ILE A 44 -21.14 -13.27 1.92
N GLU A 45 -21.84 -14.23 1.31
CA GLU A 45 -22.55 -15.28 2.05
C GLU A 45 -21.59 -16.19 2.83
N GLN A 46 -20.45 -16.53 2.23
CA GLN A 46 -19.39 -17.35 2.84
C GLN A 46 -18.60 -16.58 3.92
N GLY A 47 -18.60 -15.25 3.89
CA GLY A 47 -17.77 -14.39 4.75
C GLY A 47 -16.32 -14.28 4.28
N GLU A 48 -16.08 -14.38 2.98
CA GLU A 48 -14.78 -14.16 2.33
C GLU A 48 -14.60 -12.69 1.93
N GLU A 49 -13.35 -12.23 1.84
CA GLU A 49 -13.04 -10.86 1.43
C GLU A 49 -13.43 -10.63 -0.05
N VAL A 50 -14.21 -9.57 -0.28
CA VAL A 50 -14.51 -9.01 -1.60
C VAL A 50 -13.62 -7.80 -1.82
N THR A 51 -12.62 -7.95 -2.68
CA THR A 51 -11.83 -6.83 -3.21
C THR A 51 -12.68 -6.06 -4.24
N THR A 52 -12.94 -4.78 -3.99
CA THR A 52 -13.85 -3.92 -4.78
C THR A 52 -13.17 -3.32 -6.00
N GLN A 53 -11.85 -3.09 -5.93
CA GLN A 53 -11.04 -2.60 -7.04
C GLN A 53 -9.62 -3.16 -6.94
N THR A 54 -8.92 -3.25 -8.07
CA THR A 54 -7.54 -3.73 -8.06
C THR A 54 -6.63 -2.73 -7.33
N TYR A 55 -5.78 -3.25 -6.44
CA TYR A 55 -4.80 -2.46 -5.71
C TYR A 55 -3.47 -3.22 -5.53
N TYR A 56 -2.43 -2.50 -5.13
CA TYR A 56 -1.06 -2.96 -5.18
C TYR A 56 -0.30 -2.61 -3.90
N GLU A 57 0.57 -3.52 -3.48
CA GLU A 57 1.63 -3.27 -2.49
C GLU A 57 2.92 -2.93 -3.24
N LEU A 58 3.64 -1.92 -2.76
CA LEU A 58 4.88 -1.45 -3.36
C LEU A 58 6.11 -1.83 -2.51
N SER A 59 7.26 -1.93 -3.17
CA SER A 59 8.53 -2.40 -2.57
C SER A 59 9.10 -1.49 -1.48
N ASP A 60 8.58 -0.27 -1.33
CA ASP A 60 8.90 0.68 -0.27
C ASP A 60 7.93 0.61 0.93
N GLY A 61 6.95 -0.29 0.89
CA GLY A 61 5.93 -0.48 1.93
C GLY A 61 4.69 0.41 1.76
N THR A 62 4.66 1.27 0.74
CA THR A 62 3.46 2.03 0.36
C THR A 62 2.51 1.21 -0.50
N TRP A 63 1.33 1.77 -0.77
CA TRP A 63 0.24 1.10 -1.48
C TRP A 63 -0.27 1.99 -2.60
N LYS A 64 -0.87 1.42 -3.65
CA LYS A 64 -1.51 2.22 -4.70
C LYS A 64 -2.73 1.54 -5.31
N THR A 65 -3.61 2.35 -5.89
CA THR A 65 -4.54 1.93 -6.94
C THR A 65 -3.88 2.19 -8.31
N ASP A 66 -4.64 2.28 -9.40
CA ASP A 66 -4.10 2.80 -10.66
C ASP A 66 -4.03 4.33 -10.69
N ASP A 67 -4.87 5.02 -9.90
CA ASP A 67 -5.01 6.48 -9.90
C ASP A 67 -4.23 7.20 -8.78
N CYS A 68 -4.05 6.57 -7.62
CA CYS A 68 -3.53 7.22 -6.41
C CYS A 68 -2.60 6.30 -5.59
N ALA A 69 -1.70 6.91 -4.81
CA ALA A 69 -0.77 6.24 -3.91
C ALA A 69 -1.03 6.64 -2.44
N TYR A 70 -0.76 5.72 -1.53
CA TYR A 70 -1.18 5.76 -0.13
C TYR A 70 -0.09 5.24 0.80
N GLN A 71 0.15 5.93 1.91
CA GLN A 71 1.13 5.53 2.90
C GLN A 71 0.75 4.26 3.68
N TYR A 72 -0.54 3.96 3.84
CA TYR A 72 -1.05 2.92 4.73
C TYR A 72 -2.08 2.00 4.07
N ARG A 73 -2.09 0.73 4.46
CA ARG A 73 -3.23 -0.21 4.29
C ARG A 73 -3.82 -0.51 5.66
N LEU A 74 -4.97 0.07 5.95
CA LEU A 74 -5.70 -0.10 7.20
C LEU A 74 -6.72 -1.23 7.03
N VAL A 75 -6.87 -2.08 8.05
CA VAL A 75 -7.98 -3.03 8.16
C VAL A 75 -8.78 -2.63 9.39
N VAL A 76 -9.97 -2.08 9.16
CA VAL A 76 -10.81 -1.48 10.20
C VAL A 76 -12.02 -2.38 10.45
N THR A 77 -11.97 -3.14 11.54
CA THR A 77 -13.02 -4.10 11.93
C THR A 77 -13.90 -3.54 13.05
N GLY A 78 -15.21 -3.76 12.94
CA GLY A 78 -16.18 -3.42 13.98
C GLY A 78 -17.57 -3.98 13.65
N ARG A 79 -18.58 -3.62 14.45
CA ARG A 79 -19.95 -4.14 14.30
C ARG A 79 -20.94 -3.00 14.06
N LEU A 80 -21.63 -3.06 12.93
CA LEU A 80 -22.79 -2.20 12.67
C LEU A 80 -23.91 -2.49 13.68
N HIS A 81 -24.70 -1.47 14.03
CA HIS A 81 -25.82 -1.65 14.96
C HIS A 81 -26.83 -2.68 14.41
N ASN A 82 -27.18 -3.67 15.24
CA ASN A 82 -28.01 -4.84 14.89
C ASN A 82 -27.43 -5.83 13.87
N ALA A 83 -26.15 -5.71 13.48
CA ALA A 83 -25.48 -6.74 12.67
C ALA A 83 -25.17 -8.01 13.48
N VAL A 84 -25.31 -9.17 12.83
CA VAL A 84 -25.03 -10.49 13.45
C VAL A 84 -23.53 -10.80 13.48
N ARG A 85 -22.79 -10.29 12.50
CA ARG A 85 -21.35 -10.43 12.32
C ARG A 85 -20.66 -9.07 12.39
N ASP A 86 -19.36 -9.09 12.64
CA ASP A 86 -18.50 -7.93 12.44
C ASP A 86 -18.28 -7.72 10.92
N THR A 87 -17.94 -6.49 10.54
CA THR A 87 -17.55 -6.09 9.19
C THR A 87 -16.12 -5.54 9.26
N SER A 88 -15.28 -5.92 8.31
CA SER A 88 -13.92 -5.40 8.15
C SER A 88 -13.82 -4.64 6.84
N TYR A 89 -13.37 -3.39 6.92
CA TYR A 89 -13.05 -2.58 5.74
C TYR A 89 -11.54 -2.56 5.53
N THR A 90 -11.07 -2.98 4.36
CA THR A 90 -9.69 -2.75 3.92
C THR A 90 -9.64 -1.43 3.16
N ILE A 91 -8.89 -0.47 3.69
CA ILE A 91 -8.79 0.92 3.21
C ILE A 91 -7.33 1.23 2.91
N LEU A 92 -7.04 1.77 1.73
CA LEU A 92 -5.75 2.43 1.48
C LEU A 92 -5.88 3.90 1.88
N SER A 93 -4.93 4.44 2.63
CA SER A 93 -5.04 5.81 3.15
C SER A 93 -3.71 6.53 3.32
N ASN A 94 -3.76 7.85 3.23
CA ASN A 94 -2.73 8.79 3.67
C ASN A 94 -3.00 9.35 5.09
N ILE A 95 -4.12 8.97 5.70
CA ILE A 95 -4.45 9.18 7.12
C ILE A 95 -3.94 7.97 7.90
N GLU A 96 -3.21 8.20 8.99
CA GLU A 96 -2.56 7.13 9.79
C GLU A 96 -3.57 6.25 10.54
N GLU A 97 -4.69 6.81 10.99
CA GLU A 97 -5.74 6.09 11.71
C GLU A 97 -7.13 6.50 11.21
N ILE A 98 -7.96 5.51 10.86
CA ILE A 98 -9.38 5.66 10.57
C ILE A 98 -10.15 4.77 11.54
N THR A 99 -11.00 5.37 12.36
CA THR A 99 -11.86 4.61 13.29
C THR A 99 -12.97 3.87 12.54
N PHE A 100 -13.51 2.80 13.13
CA PHE A 100 -14.66 2.11 12.54
C PHE A 100 -15.86 3.03 12.33
N ASP A 101 -16.07 4.03 13.22
CA ASP A 101 -17.18 4.98 13.09
C ASP A 101 -17.06 5.88 11.85
N GLN A 102 -15.84 6.31 11.52
CA GLN A 102 -15.57 7.03 10.27
C GLN A 102 -15.70 6.09 9.06
N ALA A 103 -15.14 4.87 9.14
CA ALA A 103 -15.16 3.91 8.05
C ALA A 103 -16.60 3.53 7.63
N TRP A 104 -17.48 3.16 8.57
CA TRP A 104 -18.84 2.74 8.19
C TRP A 104 -19.67 3.90 7.64
N LYS A 105 -19.46 5.14 8.10
CA LYS A 105 -20.12 6.32 7.54
C LYS A 105 -19.66 6.61 6.11
N ALA A 106 -18.34 6.61 5.90
CA ALA A 106 -17.71 6.85 4.60
C ALA A 106 -18.00 5.75 3.57
N SER A 107 -18.37 4.53 3.99
CA SER A 107 -18.64 3.40 3.09
C SER A 107 -19.99 3.50 2.33
N GLY A 108 -20.52 4.70 2.11
CA GLY A 108 -21.83 4.91 1.45
C GLY A 108 -23.06 4.85 2.37
N LEU A 109 -22.88 4.74 3.69
CA LEU A 109 -24.00 4.63 4.64
C LEU A 109 -24.37 5.96 5.32
N SER A 110 -23.49 6.98 5.29
CA SER A 110 -23.84 8.31 5.78
C SER A 110 -24.61 9.14 4.75
N SER A 111 -25.53 9.97 5.26
CA SER A 111 -26.22 11.01 4.52
C SER A 111 -25.50 12.36 4.52
N ASN A 112 -24.40 12.52 5.26
CA ASN A 112 -23.57 13.72 5.23
C ASN A 112 -22.37 13.52 4.29
N LEU A 113 -22.17 14.44 3.35
CA LEU A 113 -21.01 14.41 2.43
C LEU A 113 -19.68 14.64 3.14
N GLU A 114 -19.67 15.31 4.29
CA GLU A 114 -18.45 15.56 5.07
C GLU A 114 -17.88 14.29 5.74
N ASP A 115 -18.67 13.21 5.84
CA ASP A 115 -18.19 11.92 6.36
C ASP A 115 -17.40 11.12 5.30
N TYR A 116 -17.36 11.56 4.04
CA TYR A 116 -16.70 10.84 2.94
C TYR A 116 -15.28 11.36 2.72
N PHE A 117 -14.33 10.43 2.57
CA PHE A 117 -12.95 10.76 2.22
C PHE A 117 -12.83 11.28 0.78
N GLN A 118 -11.89 12.19 0.54
CA GLN A 118 -11.41 12.44 -0.82
C GLN A 118 -10.53 11.26 -1.27
N ALA A 119 -10.45 11.02 -2.58
CA ALA A 119 -9.75 9.85 -3.11
C ALA A 119 -8.25 9.87 -2.74
N GLU A 120 -7.63 11.05 -2.72
CA GLU A 120 -6.26 11.27 -2.29
C GLU A 120 -6.02 11.00 -0.78
N ASP A 121 -7.06 11.04 0.06
CA ASP A 121 -6.96 10.82 1.50
C ASP A 121 -7.17 9.34 1.86
N ALA A 122 -8.23 8.71 1.32
CA ALA A 122 -8.52 7.30 1.53
C ALA A 122 -9.47 6.69 0.49
N VAL A 123 -9.28 5.40 0.20
CA VAL A 123 -10.20 4.61 -0.66
C VAL A 123 -10.43 3.20 -0.11
N PHE A 124 -11.68 2.75 -0.17
CA PHE A 124 -12.07 1.38 0.19
C PHE A 124 -11.71 0.42 -0.94
N VAL A 125 -10.85 -0.56 -0.66
CA VAL A 125 -10.39 -1.54 -1.66
C VAL A 125 -10.86 -2.96 -1.40
N ALA A 126 -11.32 -3.28 -0.17
CA ALA A 126 -12.01 -4.53 0.09
C ALA A 126 -12.95 -4.46 1.32
N ILE A 127 -13.86 -5.43 1.40
CA ILE A 127 -14.79 -5.63 2.52
C ILE A 127 -14.92 -7.12 2.87
N GLN A 128 -15.11 -7.45 4.14
CA GLN A 128 -15.40 -8.79 4.67
C GLN A 128 -16.45 -8.74 5.79
#